data_AF-A0A521QHT8-F1
#
_entry.id   AF-A0A521QHT8-F1
#
_cell.length_a   1.000
_cell.length_b   1.000
_cell.length_c   1.000
_cell.angle_alpha   90.00
_cell.angle_beta   90.00
_cell.angle_gamma   90.00
#
_symmetry.space_group_name_H-M   'P 1'
#
loop_
_entity.id
_entity.type
_entity.pdbx_description
1 polymer ?
#
loop_
_entity_poly.entity_id
_entity_poly.type
_entity_poly.pdbx_seq_one_letter_code
_entity_poly.pdbx_strand_id
1 'polypeptide(L)'
;MTDSATLEAISPYLVLCQADDAGRPIVEMARTLHDLIVTFPPHGHYSVRTVEDECGPAVHCAFERKIDADRLAAAVGAIEIARYESYRSERAFFLNDETMTRLKRAVQKQQR
;
A
#
# COMPACT_ATOMS: atom_id res chain seq x y z
N MET A 1 14.71 21.47 -17.07
CA MET A 1 14.59 20.11 -17.64
C MET A 1 15.35 19.17 -16.74
N THR A 2 14.76 18.83 -15.60
CA THR A 2 15.39 17.99 -14.58
C THR A 2 14.77 16.59 -14.69
N ASP A 3 15.55 15.68 -15.26
CA ASP A 3 15.77 14.35 -14.70
C ASP A 3 14.59 13.35 -14.61
N SER A 4 13.69 13.31 -15.60
CA SER A 4 12.64 12.26 -15.67
C SER A 4 13.20 10.83 -15.63
N ALA A 5 14.39 10.59 -16.20
CA ALA A 5 15.02 9.27 -16.19
C ALA A 5 15.51 8.84 -14.80
N THR A 6 15.93 9.79 -13.97
CA THR A 6 16.39 9.54 -12.60
C THR A 6 15.22 9.43 -11.62
N LEU A 7 14.15 10.21 -11.85
CA LEU A 7 12.88 10.03 -11.14
C LEU A 7 12.32 8.62 -11.40
N GLU A 8 12.21 8.18 -12.65
CA GLU A 8 11.82 6.80 -12.94
C GLU A 8 12.75 5.78 -12.26
N ALA A 9 14.07 6.00 -12.21
CA ALA A 9 15.02 5.10 -11.55
C ALA A 9 14.78 4.93 -10.03
N ILE A 10 14.20 5.93 -9.36
CA ILE A 10 14.00 5.97 -7.90
C ILE A 10 12.51 5.87 -7.51
N SER A 11 11.59 6.02 -8.48
CA SER A 11 10.15 5.99 -8.25
C SER A 11 9.72 4.65 -7.66
N PRO A 12 9.15 4.63 -6.44
CA PRO A 12 8.75 3.40 -5.79
C PRO A 12 7.46 2.84 -6.42
N TYR A 13 7.19 1.57 -6.13
CA TYR A 13 5.92 0.92 -6.40
C TYR A 13 4.95 1.23 -5.25
N LEU A 14 3.82 1.85 -5.54
CA LEU A 14 2.87 2.29 -4.52
C LEU A 14 1.67 1.33 -4.43
N VAL A 15 1.33 0.96 -3.20
CA VAL A 15 0.01 0.43 -2.84
C VAL A 15 -0.63 1.43 -1.89
N LEU A 16 -1.76 2.01 -2.29
CA LEU A 16 -2.47 3.02 -1.50
C LEU A 16 -3.80 2.47 -0.97
N CYS A 17 -4.08 2.81 0.28
CA CYS A 17 -5.35 2.55 0.94
C CYS A 17 -6.04 3.89 1.18
N GLN A 18 -7.23 4.10 0.63
CA GLN A 18 -8.08 5.22 1.03
C GLN A 18 -9.00 4.77 2.17
N ALA A 19 -9.12 5.61 3.21
CA ALA A 19 -10.13 5.37 4.23
C ALA A 19 -11.53 5.47 3.61
N ASP A 20 -12.46 4.63 4.08
CA ASP A 20 -13.88 4.89 3.87
C ASP A 20 -14.32 6.07 4.75
N ASP A 21 -15.35 6.81 4.33
CA ASP A 21 -15.98 7.89 5.11
C ASP A 21 -16.54 7.42 6.48
N ALA A 22 -16.42 6.12 6.80
CA ALA A 22 -16.83 5.50 8.05
C ALA A 22 -15.94 5.81 9.26
N GLY A 23 -14.91 6.67 9.10
CA GLY A 23 -14.12 7.19 10.21
C GLY A 23 -13.22 6.15 10.89
N ARG A 24 -12.79 5.11 10.16
CA ARG A 24 -11.87 4.10 10.71
C ARG A 24 -10.49 4.71 11.01
N PRO A 25 -9.79 4.29 12.08
CA PRO A 25 -8.51 4.91 12.45
C PRO A 25 -7.42 4.60 11.40
N ILE A 26 -7.04 5.61 10.62
CA ILE A 26 -5.99 5.50 9.58
C ILE A 26 -4.64 5.01 10.15
N VAL A 27 -4.38 5.31 11.43
CA VAL A 27 -3.18 4.86 12.16
C VAL A 27 -3.20 3.36 12.43
N GLU A 28 -4.35 2.81 12.83
CA GLU A 28 -4.52 1.36 13.03
C GLU A 28 -4.38 0.61 11.70
N MET A 29 -4.84 1.24 10.62
CA MET A 29 -4.66 0.72 9.26
C MET A 29 -3.19 0.66 8.86
N ALA A 30 -2.44 1.76 9.03
CA ALA A 30 -1.02 1.79 8.75
C ALA A 30 -0.25 0.70 9.53
N ARG A 31 -0.61 0.49 10.80
CA ARG A 31 -0.05 -0.59 11.62
C ARG A 31 -0.41 -1.98 11.07
N THR A 32 -1.67 -2.23 10.74
CA THR A 32 -2.11 -3.52 10.20
C THR A 32 -1.43 -3.85 8.87
N LEU A 33 -1.25 -2.84 8.00
CA LEU A 33 -0.54 -3.00 6.74
C LEU A 33 0.94 -3.28 6.97
N HIS A 34 1.59 -2.59 7.91
CA HIS A 34 2.96 -2.89 8.31
C HIS A 34 3.09 -4.34 8.82
N ASP A 35 2.22 -4.76 9.74
CA ASP A 35 2.19 -6.12 10.30
C ASP A 35 1.97 -7.18 9.22
N LEU A 36 1.20 -6.87 8.17
CA LEU A 36 1.05 -7.76 7.01
C LEU A 36 2.32 -7.78 6.14
N ILE A 37 2.93 -6.63 5.86
CA ILE A 37 4.14 -6.56 5.02
C ILE A 37 5.27 -7.38 5.63
N VAL A 38 5.47 -7.30 6.95
CA VAL A 38 6.54 -8.06 7.63
C VAL A 38 6.33 -9.58 7.57
N THR A 39 5.12 -10.05 7.25
CA THR A 39 4.85 -11.49 7.12
C THR A 39 5.31 -12.07 5.78
N PHE A 40 5.29 -11.27 4.70
CA PHE A 40 5.87 -11.65 3.42
C PHE A 40 7.28 -11.06 3.32
N PRO A 41 8.34 -11.73 3.82
CA PRO A 41 9.67 -11.15 4.00
C PRO A 41 10.07 -10.30 2.78
N PRO A 42 10.06 -8.96 2.90
CA PRO A 42 10.19 -8.08 1.74
C PRO A 42 11.61 -8.16 1.19
N HIS A 43 11.74 -8.12 -0.14
CA HIS A 43 13.02 -8.27 -0.81
C HIS A 43 13.81 -6.96 -0.92
N GLY A 44 13.21 -5.83 -0.57
CA GLY A 44 13.88 -4.52 -0.52
C GLY A 44 13.29 -3.59 0.52
N HIS A 45 13.68 -2.33 0.47
CA HIS A 45 13.17 -1.33 1.40
C HIS A 45 11.70 -1.02 1.12
N TYR A 46 10.96 -0.68 2.18
CA TYR A 46 9.59 -0.20 2.09
C TYR A 46 9.33 0.87 3.14
N SER A 47 8.27 1.64 2.93
CA SER A 47 7.76 2.59 3.91
C SER A 47 6.23 2.53 3.96
N VAL A 48 5.68 2.76 5.15
CA VAL A 48 4.24 2.88 5.38
C VAL A 48 3.99 4.24 6.03
N ARG A 49 3.18 5.08 5.41
CA ARG A 49 2.88 6.43 5.92
C ARG A 49 1.40 6.74 5.80
N THR A 50 0.85 7.35 6.84
CA THR A 50 -0.45 8.04 6.76
C THR A 50 -0.25 9.39 6.07
N VAL A 51 -1.09 9.71 5.11
CA VAL A 51 -1.07 10.96 4.35
C VAL A 51 -2.48 11.53 4.28
N GLU A 52 -2.57 12.85 4.13
CA GLU A 52 -3.81 13.51 3.70
C GLU A 52 -3.69 13.74 2.21
N ASP A 53 -4.61 13.19 1.42
CA ASP A 53 -4.65 13.31 -0.03
C ASP A 53 -5.91 14.09 -0.47
N GLU A 54 -6.03 14.40 -1.76
CA GLU A 54 -7.18 15.13 -2.32
C GLU A 54 -8.53 14.44 -2.06
N CYS A 55 -8.51 13.11 -1.87
CA CYS A 55 -9.68 12.29 -1.55
C CYS A 55 -9.85 12.05 -0.03
N GLY A 56 -9.03 12.68 0.82
CA GLY A 56 -9.04 12.51 2.27
C GLY A 56 -7.90 11.64 2.82
N PRO A 57 -8.01 11.14 4.06
CA PRO A 57 -6.96 10.36 4.71
C PRO A 57 -6.65 9.05 3.98
N ALA A 58 -5.38 8.81 3.72
CA ALA A 58 -4.88 7.62 3.04
C ALA A 58 -3.65 7.02 3.73
N VAL A 59 -3.37 5.75 3.45
CA VAL A 59 -2.10 5.10 3.80
C VAL A 59 -1.35 4.79 2.51
N HIS A 60 -0.13 5.28 2.41
CA HIS A 60 0.79 4.98 1.32
C HIS A 60 1.79 3.91 1.76
N CYS A 61 1.79 2.77 1.06
CA CYS A 61 2.80 1.73 1.17
C CYS A 61 3.70 1.79 -0.06
N ALA A 62 4.89 2.37 0.10
CA ALA A 62 5.85 2.52 -1.00
C ALA A 62 6.94 1.45 -0.90
N PHE A 63 7.23 0.78 -2.02
CA PHE A 63 8.20 -0.31 -2.11
C PHE A 63 9.30 -0.03 -3.13
N GLU A 64 10.52 -0.42 -2.80
CA GLU A 64 11.64 -0.44 -3.76
C GLU A 64 11.43 -1.48 -4.86
N ARG A 65 10.85 -2.64 -4.51
CA ARG A 65 10.73 -3.81 -5.40
C ARG A 65 9.28 -4.07 -5.79
N LYS A 66 9.04 -4.25 -7.10
CA LYS A 66 7.71 -4.57 -7.65
C LYS A 66 7.06 -5.79 -6.98
N ILE A 67 7.85 -6.84 -6.74
CA ILE A 67 7.36 -8.10 -6.17
C ILE A 67 6.75 -7.91 -4.77
N ASP A 68 7.25 -6.97 -3.98
CA ASP A 68 6.74 -6.70 -2.64
C ASP A 68 5.42 -5.93 -2.71
N ALA A 69 5.33 -4.95 -3.61
CA ALA A 69 4.07 -4.26 -3.91
C ALA A 69 3.00 -5.20 -4.50
N ASP A 70 3.38 -6.13 -5.39
CA ASP A 70 2.49 -7.13 -5.98
C ASP A 70 1.94 -8.08 -4.90
N ARG A 71 2.79 -8.52 -3.95
CA ARG A 71 2.37 -9.36 -2.82
C ARG A 71 1.36 -8.67 -1.92
N LEU A 72 1.65 -7.41 -1.53
CA LEU A 72 0.70 -6.65 -0.72
C LEU A 72 -0.61 -6.44 -1.47
N ALA A 73 -0.55 -6.01 -2.73
CA ALA A 73 -1.72 -5.78 -3.56
C ALA A 73 -2.60 -7.02 -3.67
N ALA A 74 -2.01 -8.20 -3.90
CA ALA A 74 -2.74 -9.46 -3.93
C ALA A 74 -3.41 -9.80 -2.59
N ALA A 75 -2.74 -9.53 -1.47
CA ALA A 75 -3.26 -9.82 -0.13
C ALA A 75 -4.45 -8.92 0.26
N VAL A 76 -4.44 -7.65 -0.16
CA VAL A 76 -5.50 -6.68 0.12
C VAL A 76 -6.55 -6.57 -0.99
N GLY A 77 -6.32 -7.21 -2.14
CA GLY A 77 -7.20 -7.11 -3.30
C GLY A 77 -7.13 -5.74 -3.98
N ALA A 78 -5.96 -5.10 -3.96
CA ALA A 78 -5.76 -3.83 -4.65
C ALA A 78 -5.79 -4.01 -6.17
N ILE A 79 -6.44 -3.07 -6.84
CA ILE A 79 -6.53 -3.00 -8.29
C ILE A 79 -5.52 -1.99 -8.80
N GLU A 80 -4.94 -2.26 -9.97
CA GLU A 80 -4.05 -1.30 -10.64
C GLU A 80 -4.86 -0.09 -11.09
N ILE A 81 -4.37 1.10 -10.75
CA ILE A 81 -4.98 2.38 -11.11
C ILE A 81 -4.02 3.20 -11.97
N ALA A 82 -4.57 3.97 -12.90
CA ALA A 82 -3.76 4.78 -13.80
C ALA A 82 -3.45 6.16 -13.18
N ARG A 83 -2.18 6.32 -12.76
CA ARG A 83 -1.30 7.53 -12.80
C ARG A 83 -1.47 8.65 -11.76
N TYR A 84 -0.48 8.75 -10.86
CA TYR A 84 0.33 9.96 -10.66
C TYR A 84 1.71 9.84 -11.33
N GLU A 85 2.27 10.96 -11.80
CA GLU A 85 3.58 11.00 -12.52
C GLU A 85 4.80 10.62 -11.65
N SER A 86 4.62 10.49 -10.33
CA SER A 86 5.71 10.29 -9.36
C SER A 86 6.03 8.81 -9.05
N TYR A 87 5.18 7.86 -9.47
CA TYR A 87 5.31 6.43 -9.12
C TYR A 87 5.39 5.52 -10.34
N ARG A 88 6.15 4.41 -10.25
CA ARG A 88 6.30 3.43 -11.35
C ARG A 88 5.04 2.62 -11.63
N SER A 89 4.25 2.37 -10.59
CA SER A 89 2.94 1.74 -10.67
C SER A 89 2.17 2.08 -9.40
N GLU A 90 0.85 2.18 -9.54
CA GLU A 90 -0.04 2.44 -8.41
C GLU A 90 -1.14 1.41 -8.36
N ARG A 91 -1.42 0.94 -7.15
CA ARG A 91 -2.53 0.04 -6.88
C ARG A 91 -3.32 0.60 -5.73
N ALA A 92 -4.62 0.70 -5.89
CA ALA A 92 -5.50 1.22 -4.88
C ALA A 92 -6.48 0.16 -4.41
N PHE A 93 -6.86 0.28 -3.15
CA PHE A 93 -7.99 -0.41 -2.59
C PHE A 93 -8.72 0.51 -1.61
N PHE A 94 -10.02 0.30 -1.50
CA PHE A 94 -10.84 0.98 -0.51
C PHE A 94 -10.88 0.15 0.76
N LEU A 95 -10.82 0.85 1.88
CA LEU A 95 -11.08 0.23 3.16
C LEU A 95 -12.57 -0.11 3.27
N ASN A 96 -12.88 -1.39 3.36
CA ASN A 96 -14.23 -1.86 3.67
C ASN A 96 -14.15 -3.09 4.60
N ASP A 97 -15.29 -3.52 5.13
CA ASP A 97 -15.34 -4.67 6.06
C ASP A 97 -14.79 -5.96 5.45
N GLU A 98 -14.98 -6.14 4.15
CA GLU A 98 -14.46 -7.27 3.41
C GLU A 98 -12.91 -7.26 3.39
N THR A 99 -12.31 -6.12 3.09
CA THR A 99 -10.86 -5.94 3.06
C THR A 99 -10.27 -6.12 4.45
N MET A 100 -10.90 -5.57 5.48
CA MET A 100 -10.48 -5.79 6.88
C MET A 100 -10.51 -7.25 7.29
N THR A 101 -11.54 -7.98 6.85
CA THR A 101 -11.66 -9.41 7.11
C THR A 101 -10.56 -10.19 6.40
N ARG A 102 -10.24 -9.84 5.15
CA ARG A 102 -9.13 -10.45 4.38
C ARG A 102 -7.77 -10.17 5.02
N LEU A 103 -7.51 -8.91 5.43
CA LEU A 103 -6.31 -8.49 6.15
C LEU A 103 -6.09 -9.31 7.42
N LYS A 104 -7.11 -9.37 8.30
CA LYS A 104 -7.04 -10.13 9.55
C LYS A 104 -6.77 -11.61 9.31
N ARG A 105 -7.40 -12.20 8.29
CA ARG A 105 -7.15 -13.61 7.92
C ARG A 105 -5.76 -13.83 7.35
N ALA A 106 -5.25 -12.90 6.54
CA ALA A 106 -3.91 -13.00 5.96
C ALA A 106 -2.84 -12.97 7.06
N VAL A 107 -2.95 -12.04 8.01
CA VAL A 107 -2.06 -11.95 9.18
C VAL A 107 -2.11 -13.25 10.01
N GLN A 108 -3.31 -13.76 10.31
CA GLN A 108 -3.46 -15.01 11.08
C GLN A 108 -2.89 -16.25 10.38
N LYS A 109 -3.02 -16.34 9.06
CA LYS A 109 -2.47 -17.46 8.28
C LYS A 109 -0.95 -17.47 8.26
N GLN A 110 -0.31 -16.30 8.34
CA GLN A 110 1.14 -16.17 8.28
C GLN A 110 1.82 -16.32 9.66
N GLN A 111 1.05 -16.23 10.75
CA GLN A 111 1.53 -16.42 12.13
C GLN A 111 1.44 -17.87 12.63
N ARG A 112 1.00 -18.81 11.78
CA ARG A 112 0.93 -20.25 12.07
C ARG A 112 2.04 -20.98 11.34
#